data_AF-A0A961UT96-F1
#
_entry.id   AF-A0A961UT96-F1
#
_cell.length_a   1.000
_cell.length_b   1.000
_cell.length_c   1.000
_cell.angle_alpha   90.00
_cell.angle_beta   90.00
_cell.angle_gamma   90.00
#
_symmetry.space_group_name_H-M   'P 1'
#
loop_
_entity.id
_entity.type
_entity.pdbx_description
1 polymer ?
#
loop_
_entity_poly.entity_id
_entity_poly.type
_entity_poly.pdbx_seq_one_letter_code
_entity_poly.pdbx_strand_id
1 'polypeptide(L)'
;MSGSARDEILGRIKAATAATRDSDPLSVWSKDRPASIRPQLPGDVESSFRAKAATNLINIRDVGGIEGVPVAVAEILARANLAPDISVSPTLRDLPWPRTVQVRDEKARVDEKLTVTRAVAGIAETGSVVLCSSKDAPSSLNYAPEIHVIVLDKADITAFLEDGLAKVKAAYDPWPRAVNL
;
A
#
# COMPACT_ATOMS: atom_id res chain seq x y z
N MET A 1 32.40 18.59 13.33
CA MET A 1 33.29 17.44 13.63
C MET A 1 32.48 16.31 14.27
N SER A 2 31.66 15.54 13.52
CA SER A 2 30.90 14.41 14.08
C SER A 2 30.90 13.13 13.23
N GLY A 3 31.90 12.97 12.35
CA GLY A 3 32.03 11.80 11.47
C GLY A 3 32.82 10.63 12.08
N SER A 4 33.86 10.89 12.89
CA SER A 4 34.87 9.86 13.19
C SER A 4 34.35 8.67 14.00
N ALA A 5 33.61 8.90 15.10
CA ALA A 5 33.09 7.81 15.92
C ALA A 5 31.98 7.01 15.21
N ARG A 6 31.12 7.69 14.44
CA ARG A 6 30.06 7.04 13.66
C ARG A 6 30.65 6.14 12.58
N ASP A 7 31.61 6.66 11.82
CA ASP A 7 32.24 5.93 10.71
C ASP A 7 33.06 4.75 11.23
N GLU A 8 33.72 4.91 12.38
CA GLU A 8 34.43 3.82 13.06
C GLU A 8 33.48 2.72 13.53
N ILE A 9 32.36 3.06 14.17
CA ILE A 9 31.33 2.11 14.60
C ILE A 9 30.74 1.37 13.40
N LEU A 10 30.34 2.10 12.36
CA LEU A 10 29.75 1.50 11.16
C LEU A 10 30.77 0.65 10.38
N GLY A 11 32.05 1.04 10.38
CA GLY A 11 33.15 0.27 9.82
C GLY A 11 33.34 -1.07 10.55
N ARG A 12 33.34 -1.06 11.88
CA ARG A 12 33.42 -2.29 12.70
C ARG A 12 32.23 -3.22 12.47
N ILE A 13 31.02 -2.68 12.41
CA ILE A 13 29.80 -3.47 12.11
C ILE A 13 29.88 -4.09 10.71
N LYS A 14 30.31 -3.32 9.70
CA LYS A 14 30.46 -3.79 8.32
C LYS A 14 31.50 -4.92 8.22
N ALA A 15 32.62 -4.79 8.93
CA ALA A 15 33.65 -5.83 8.98
C ALA A 15 33.14 -7.10 9.68
N ALA A 16 32.45 -6.96 10.82
CA ALA A 16 31.90 -8.09 11.58
C ALA A 16 30.81 -8.86 10.83
N THR A 17 30.04 -8.18 9.96
CA THR A 17 28.94 -8.78 9.17
C THR A 17 29.37 -9.25 7.77
N ALA A 18 30.62 -9.01 7.37
CA ALA A 18 31.12 -9.42 6.05
C ALA A 18 31.12 -10.95 5.87
N ALA A 19 31.49 -11.71 6.91
CA ALA A 19 31.51 -13.18 6.87
C ALA A 19 30.11 -13.83 6.80
N THR A 20 29.07 -13.12 7.26
CA THR A 20 27.67 -13.57 7.21
C THR A 20 26.98 -13.25 5.88
N ARG A 21 27.61 -12.45 5.01
CA ARG A 21 27.11 -12.13 3.67
C ARG A 21 27.42 -13.22 2.63
N ASP A 22 28.47 -14.00 2.85
CA ASP A 22 28.89 -15.09 1.94
C ASP A 22 28.12 -16.40 2.17
N SER A 23 27.49 -16.58 3.34
CA SER A 23 26.44 -17.58 3.49
C SER A 23 25.20 -17.06 2.78
N ASP A 24 24.71 -17.74 1.73
CA ASP A 24 23.38 -17.48 1.18
C ASP A 24 22.35 -17.80 2.27
N PRO A 25 21.80 -16.82 3.00
CA PRO A 25 20.89 -17.10 4.10
C PRO A 25 19.54 -17.63 3.58
N LEU A 26 19.27 -17.42 2.29
CA LEU A 26 18.12 -17.96 1.58
C LEU A 26 18.33 -19.42 1.16
N SER A 27 19.55 -19.95 1.18
CA SER A 27 19.78 -21.39 0.95
C SER A 27 19.15 -22.27 2.05
N VAL A 28 18.88 -21.69 3.23
CA VAL A 28 18.14 -22.34 4.33
C VAL A 28 16.61 -22.28 4.10
N TRP A 29 16.12 -21.45 3.17
CA TRP A 29 14.72 -21.49 2.75
C TRP A 29 14.49 -22.76 1.92
N SER A 30 14.15 -23.82 2.64
CA SER A 30 13.93 -25.15 2.09
C SER A 30 12.90 -25.15 0.96
N LYS A 31 13.24 -25.84 -0.14
CA LYS A 31 12.31 -26.16 -1.23
C LYS A 31 11.15 -27.06 -0.76
N ASP A 32 11.30 -27.71 0.38
CA ASP A 32 10.33 -28.65 0.96
C ASP A 32 9.39 -27.99 2.00
N ARG A 33 9.18 -26.67 1.91
CA ARG A 33 8.25 -25.99 2.83
C ARG A 33 6.83 -26.56 2.64
N PRO A 34 6.12 -26.91 3.72
CA PRO A 34 4.71 -27.28 3.64
C PRO A 34 3.91 -26.18 2.94
N ALA A 35 2.87 -26.58 2.20
CA ALA A 35 1.97 -25.60 1.60
C ALA A 35 1.37 -24.69 2.69
N SER A 36 1.22 -23.40 2.37
CA SER A 36 0.50 -22.47 3.24
C SER A 36 -0.90 -22.99 3.53
N ILE A 37 -1.34 -22.81 4.77
CA ILE A 37 -2.71 -23.12 5.17
C ILE A 37 -3.62 -22.11 4.46
N ARG A 38 -4.58 -22.61 3.67
CA ARG A 38 -5.56 -21.79 2.95
C ARG A 38 -6.96 -22.09 3.49
N PRO A 39 -7.51 -21.27 4.39
CA PRO A 39 -8.84 -21.49 4.93
C PRO A 39 -9.90 -21.38 3.83
N GLN A 40 -11.04 -22.05 4.02
CA GLN A 40 -12.14 -21.91 3.09
C GLN A 40 -12.77 -20.52 3.22
N LEU A 41 -12.85 -19.80 2.10
CA LEU A 41 -13.54 -18.51 2.04
C LEU A 41 -15.06 -18.72 1.88
N PRO A 42 -15.89 -17.92 2.58
CA PRO A 42 -17.34 -17.97 2.39
C PRO A 42 -17.74 -17.26 1.08
N GLY A 43 -18.17 -18.03 0.08
CA GLY A 43 -18.62 -17.49 -1.21
C GLY A 43 -17.47 -17.18 -2.16
N ASP A 44 -17.69 -16.25 -3.10
CA ASP A 44 -16.65 -15.81 -4.02
C ASP A 44 -15.65 -14.83 -3.35
N VAL A 45 -14.48 -14.68 -3.97
CA VAL A 45 -13.35 -13.91 -3.44
C VAL A 45 -13.71 -12.44 -3.19
N GLU A 46 -14.46 -11.81 -4.07
CA GLU A 46 -14.84 -10.41 -3.92
C GLU A 46 -15.87 -10.23 -2.80
N SER A 47 -16.90 -11.08 -2.76
CA SER A 47 -17.90 -11.05 -1.69
C SER A 47 -17.25 -11.28 -0.32
N SER A 48 -16.33 -12.23 -0.23
CA SER A 48 -15.52 -12.48 0.98
C SER A 48 -14.70 -11.25 1.37
N PHE A 49 -14.01 -10.62 0.42
CA PHE A 49 -13.24 -9.40 0.67
C PHE A 49 -14.12 -8.27 1.21
N ARG A 50 -15.26 -8.00 0.58
CA ARG A 50 -16.17 -6.94 1.03
C ARG A 50 -16.71 -7.19 2.42
N ALA A 51 -17.15 -8.42 2.69
CA ALA A 51 -17.64 -8.81 4.00
C ALA A 51 -16.54 -8.63 5.06
N LYS A 52 -15.33 -9.09 4.79
CA LYS A 52 -14.22 -9.01 5.75
C LYS A 52 -13.69 -7.59 5.92
N ALA A 53 -13.57 -6.81 4.86
CA ALA A 53 -13.18 -5.40 4.90
C ALA A 53 -14.18 -4.56 5.71
N ALA A 54 -15.48 -4.86 5.61
CA ALA A 54 -16.49 -4.21 6.45
C ALA A 54 -16.28 -4.51 7.95
N THR A 55 -15.82 -5.72 8.33
CA THR A 55 -15.45 -6.01 9.72
C THR A 55 -14.23 -5.20 10.20
N ASN A 56 -13.39 -4.73 9.28
CA ASN A 56 -12.26 -3.84 9.55
C ASN A 56 -12.64 -2.35 9.43
N LEU A 57 -13.94 -2.02 9.37
CA LEU A 57 -14.46 -0.66 9.23
C LEU A 57 -14.05 0.04 7.93
N ILE A 58 -13.73 -0.72 6.89
CA ILE A 58 -13.44 -0.19 5.55
C ILE A 58 -14.75 -0.02 4.79
N ASN A 59 -15.03 1.20 4.34
CA ASN A 59 -16.15 1.48 3.45
C ASN A 59 -15.72 1.27 1.99
N ILE A 60 -16.43 0.41 1.27
CA ILE A 60 -16.16 0.12 -0.14
C ILE A 60 -17.26 0.72 -1.01
N ARG A 61 -16.85 1.41 -2.08
CA ARG A 61 -17.73 1.95 -3.11
C ARG A 61 -17.23 1.58 -4.49
N ASP A 62 -18.13 1.06 -5.32
CA ASP A 62 -17.87 0.86 -6.74
C ASP A 62 -18.02 2.19 -7.50
N VAL A 63 -17.04 2.51 -8.34
CA VAL A 63 -16.97 3.78 -9.08
C VAL A 63 -17.07 3.62 -10.59
N GLY A 64 -17.33 2.42 -11.09
CA GLY A 64 -17.52 2.13 -12.53
C GLY A 64 -16.26 2.27 -13.41
N GLY A 65 -15.14 2.75 -12.85
CA GLY A 65 -13.86 2.88 -13.52
C GLY A 65 -12.96 3.89 -12.81
N ILE A 66 -11.69 3.96 -13.22
CA ILE A 66 -10.70 4.87 -12.61
C ILE A 66 -11.10 6.35 -12.75
N GLU A 67 -11.76 6.70 -13.85
CA GLU A 67 -12.29 8.05 -14.13
C GLU A 67 -13.40 8.48 -13.15
N GLY A 68 -14.01 7.53 -12.43
CA GLY A 68 -15.01 7.81 -11.40
C GLY A 68 -14.41 8.21 -10.05
N VAL A 69 -13.10 7.98 -9.84
CA VAL A 69 -12.42 8.28 -8.57
C VAL A 69 -12.51 9.76 -8.19
N PRO A 70 -12.25 10.73 -9.09
CA PRO A 70 -12.32 12.14 -8.72
C PRO A 70 -13.69 12.60 -8.23
N VAL A 71 -14.76 12.08 -8.84
CA VAL A 71 -16.15 12.38 -8.42
C VAL A 71 -16.42 11.82 -7.03
N ALA A 72 -16.04 10.57 -6.78
CA ALA A 72 -16.23 9.95 -5.46
C ALA A 72 -15.46 10.69 -4.35
N VAL A 73 -14.23 11.14 -4.63
CA VAL A 73 -13.43 11.94 -3.69
C VAL A 73 -14.06 13.31 -3.43
N ALA A 74 -14.55 14.00 -4.47
CA ALA A 74 -15.24 15.28 -4.30
C ALA A 74 -16.49 15.15 -3.42
N GLU A 75 -17.25 14.07 -3.56
CA GLU A 75 -18.40 13.77 -2.68
C GLU A 75 -17.97 13.51 -1.23
N ILE A 76 -16.84 12.81 -1.01
CA ILE A 76 -16.30 12.58 0.34
C ILE A 76 -15.89 13.90 0.99
N LEU A 77 -15.18 14.76 0.26
CA LEU A 77 -14.78 16.09 0.73
C LEU A 77 -15.99 16.93 1.14
N ALA A 78 -17.04 16.94 0.30
CA ALA A 78 -18.27 17.68 0.59
C ALA A 78 -19.00 17.12 1.82
N ARG A 79 -19.14 15.79 1.94
CA ARG A 79 -19.81 15.15 3.08
C ARG A 79 -19.05 15.36 4.40
N ALA A 80 -17.72 15.35 4.35
CA ALA A 80 -16.86 15.58 5.51
C ALA A 80 -16.65 17.09 5.82
N ASN A 81 -17.21 17.98 5.00
CA ASN A 81 -17.01 19.44 5.10
C ASN A 81 -15.51 19.83 5.13
N LEU A 82 -14.70 19.18 4.29
CA LEU A 82 -13.27 19.41 4.17
C LEU A 82 -12.95 20.39 3.04
N ALA A 83 -11.88 21.16 3.21
CA ALA A 83 -11.33 21.96 2.12
C ALA A 83 -10.96 21.04 0.94
N PRO A 84 -11.21 21.45 -0.32
CA PRO A 84 -10.92 20.65 -1.49
C PRO A 84 -9.43 20.73 -1.83
N ASP A 85 -8.59 20.26 -0.90
CA ASP A 85 -7.14 20.23 -0.97
C ASP A 85 -6.65 18.86 -0.53
N ILE A 86 -6.06 18.10 -1.46
CA ILE A 86 -5.74 16.68 -1.28
C ILE A 86 -4.34 16.35 -1.75
N SER A 87 -3.77 15.29 -1.17
CA SER A 87 -2.53 14.67 -1.65
C SER A 87 -2.82 13.29 -2.26
N VAL A 88 -2.40 13.05 -3.48
CA VAL A 88 -2.63 11.81 -4.23
C VAL A 88 -1.31 11.11 -4.52
N SER A 89 -1.33 9.80 -4.73
CA SER A 89 -0.14 9.12 -5.27
C SER A 89 0.15 9.63 -6.70
N PRO A 90 1.42 9.82 -7.09
CA PRO A 90 1.81 10.22 -8.45
C PRO A 90 1.07 9.51 -9.59
N THR A 91 0.80 8.22 -9.44
CA THR A 91 0.06 7.42 -10.42
C THR A 91 -1.40 7.84 -10.65
N LEU A 92 -1.97 8.68 -9.78
CA LEU A 92 -3.35 9.17 -9.82
C LEU A 92 -3.43 10.68 -10.13
N ARG A 93 -2.28 11.34 -10.33
CA ARG A 93 -2.20 12.78 -10.60
C ARG A 93 -3.01 13.18 -11.83
N ASP A 94 -2.90 12.40 -12.90
CA ASP A 94 -3.42 12.75 -14.22
C ASP A 94 -4.90 12.40 -14.42
N LEU A 95 -5.59 11.93 -13.38
CA LEU A 95 -7.05 11.74 -13.43
C LEU A 95 -7.76 13.09 -13.61
N PRO A 96 -8.99 13.10 -14.16
CA PRO A 96 -9.74 14.33 -14.45
C PRO A 96 -10.31 14.96 -13.17
N TRP A 97 -9.43 15.44 -12.30
CA TRP A 97 -9.80 16.10 -11.06
C TRP A 97 -10.62 17.37 -11.33
N PRO A 98 -11.72 17.60 -10.59
CA PRO A 98 -12.47 18.84 -10.71
C PRO A 98 -11.56 20.05 -10.46
N ARG A 99 -11.74 21.12 -11.24
CA ARG A 99 -10.96 22.36 -11.09
C ARG A 99 -11.07 23.01 -9.71
N THR A 100 -12.08 22.64 -8.94
CA THR A 100 -12.30 23.08 -7.56
C THR A 100 -11.42 22.37 -6.54
N VAL A 101 -10.77 21.27 -6.91
CA VAL A 101 -9.90 20.48 -6.04
C VAL A 101 -8.44 20.81 -6.35
N GLN A 102 -7.71 21.25 -5.34
CA GLN A 102 -6.25 21.34 -5.38
C GLN A 102 -5.66 19.95 -5.15
N VAL A 103 -4.86 19.49 -6.11
CA VAL A 103 -4.25 18.16 -6.10
C VAL A 103 -2.74 18.31 -6.03
N ARG A 104 -2.14 17.68 -5.02
CA ARG A 104 -0.70 17.50 -4.90
C ARG A 104 -0.35 16.04 -5.10
N ASP A 105 0.78 15.76 -5.73
CA ASP A 105 1.28 14.40 -5.94
C ASP A 105 2.60 14.13 -5.21
N GLU A 106 2.83 14.85 -4.11
CA GLU A 106 4.03 14.72 -3.28
C GLU A 106 3.76 13.90 -2.01
N LYS A 107 4.72 13.90 -1.09
CA LYS A 107 4.51 13.35 0.27
C LYS A 107 3.37 14.12 0.96
N ALA A 108 2.51 13.39 1.67
CA ALA A 108 1.52 14.02 2.54
C ALA A 108 2.17 14.98 3.55
N ARG A 109 1.48 16.09 3.82
CA ARG A 109 1.80 17.02 4.91
C ARG A 109 1.41 16.40 6.26
N VAL A 110 1.88 16.99 7.35
CA VAL A 110 1.56 16.53 8.71
C VAL A 110 0.09 16.74 9.05
N ASP A 111 -0.52 17.79 8.51
CA ASP A 111 -1.91 18.20 8.70
C ASP A 111 -2.82 17.77 7.53
N GLU A 112 -2.37 16.82 6.71
CA GLU A 112 -3.12 16.34 5.55
C GLU A 112 -4.48 15.77 5.99
N LYS A 113 -5.57 16.21 5.35
CA LYS A 113 -6.91 15.76 5.71
C LYS A 113 -7.35 14.53 4.94
N LEU A 114 -7.08 14.53 3.63
CA LEU A 114 -7.47 13.44 2.75
C LEU A 114 -6.32 13.09 1.81
N THR A 115 -6.01 11.80 1.72
CA THR A 115 -5.14 11.29 0.66
C THR A 115 -5.84 10.27 -0.21
N VAL A 116 -5.35 10.14 -1.44
CA VAL A 116 -5.79 9.12 -2.38
C VAL A 116 -4.61 8.30 -2.84
N THR A 117 -4.60 7.00 -2.57
CA THR A 117 -3.53 6.09 -3.03
C THR A 117 -4.10 4.92 -3.81
N ARG A 118 -3.22 4.14 -4.43
CA ARG A 118 -3.57 2.89 -5.12
C ARG A 118 -3.00 1.69 -4.38
N ALA A 119 -3.83 0.68 -4.14
CA ALA A 119 -3.42 -0.61 -3.63
C ALA A 119 -2.89 -1.51 -4.76
N VAL A 120 -1.94 -2.37 -4.41
CA VAL A 120 -1.39 -3.43 -5.28
C VAL A 120 -2.31 -4.65 -5.29
N ALA A 121 -2.96 -4.93 -4.16
CA ALA A 121 -3.91 -6.04 -4.02
C ALA A 121 -4.91 -5.79 -2.89
N GLY A 122 -6.05 -6.46 -2.95
CA GLY A 122 -6.94 -6.70 -1.81
C GLY A 122 -6.84 -8.16 -1.38
N ILE A 123 -7.00 -8.45 -0.09
CA ILE A 123 -6.90 -9.81 0.45
C ILE A 123 -8.23 -10.19 1.09
N ALA A 124 -8.92 -11.16 0.50
CA ALA A 124 -10.26 -11.56 0.92
C ALA A 124 -10.27 -12.21 2.31
N GLU A 125 -9.29 -13.06 2.61
CA GLU A 125 -9.15 -13.73 3.91
C GLU A 125 -9.12 -12.77 5.10
N THR A 126 -8.36 -11.68 4.99
CA THR A 126 -8.13 -10.73 6.07
C THR A 126 -8.95 -9.45 5.93
N GLY A 127 -9.51 -9.18 4.75
CA GLY A 127 -10.22 -7.92 4.45
C GLY A 127 -9.29 -6.71 4.48
N SER A 128 -8.03 -6.91 4.10
CA SER A 128 -6.99 -5.88 4.09
C SER A 128 -6.54 -5.56 2.67
N VAL A 129 -5.78 -4.48 2.51
CA VAL A 129 -5.21 -4.07 1.21
C VAL A 129 -3.70 -4.05 1.29
N VAL A 130 -3.04 -4.26 0.17
CA VAL A 130 -1.58 -4.25 0.08
C VAL A 130 -1.12 -2.92 -0.51
N LEU A 131 -0.38 -2.14 0.26
CA LEU A 131 0.17 -0.85 -0.15
C LEU A 131 1.70 -0.91 -0.12
N CYS A 132 2.36 -0.54 -1.21
CA CYS A 132 3.81 -0.59 -1.31
C CYS A 132 4.41 0.81 -1.32
N SER A 133 5.55 0.97 -0.65
CA SER A 133 6.31 2.22 -0.71
C SER A 133 7.11 2.31 -2.00
N SER A 134 6.97 3.39 -2.75
CA SER A 134 7.83 3.71 -3.88
C SER A 134 7.95 5.21 -4.07
N LYS A 135 8.76 5.67 -5.04
CA LYS A 135 8.76 7.09 -5.44
C LYS A 135 7.37 7.54 -5.92
N ASP A 136 6.61 6.63 -6.52
CA ASP A 136 5.27 6.89 -7.08
C ASP A 136 4.15 6.54 -6.09
N ALA A 137 4.51 6.08 -4.89
CA ALA A 137 3.60 5.81 -3.78
C ALA A 137 4.31 6.05 -2.43
N PRO A 138 4.51 7.32 -2.04
CA PRO A 138 5.16 7.63 -0.76
C PRO A 138 4.35 7.13 0.44
N SER A 139 4.99 6.42 1.38
CA SER A 139 4.29 5.85 2.55
C SER A 139 3.62 6.88 3.45
N SER A 140 4.03 8.15 3.43
CA SER A 140 3.36 9.19 4.23
C SER A 140 1.89 9.36 3.83
N LEU A 141 1.54 9.11 2.57
CA LEU A 141 0.16 9.15 2.09
C LEU A 141 -0.73 8.12 2.79
N ASN A 142 -0.17 7.05 3.36
CA ASN A 142 -0.93 5.98 4.02
C ASN A 142 -1.21 6.27 5.51
N TYR A 143 -0.50 7.20 6.13
CA TYR A 143 -0.51 7.37 7.59
C TYR A 143 -0.76 8.79 8.08
N ALA A 144 -0.45 9.79 7.26
CA ALA A 144 -0.72 11.19 7.60
C ALA A 144 -2.21 11.61 7.56
N PRO A 145 -3.07 11.09 6.66
CA PRO A 145 -4.41 11.63 6.50
C PRO A 145 -5.35 11.22 7.64
N GLU A 146 -6.39 12.04 7.85
CA GLU A 146 -7.57 11.62 8.62
C GLU A 146 -8.48 10.69 7.79
N ILE A 147 -8.59 10.95 6.48
CA ILE A 147 -9.35 10.13 5.53
C ILE A 147 -8.40 9.56 4.47
N HIS A 148 -8.24 8.23 4.46
CA HIS A 148 -7.45 7.55 3.44
C HIS A 148 -8.36 6.88 2.41
N VAL A 149 -8.39 7.43 1.20
CA VAL A 149 -9.08 6.82 0.05
C VAL A 149 -8.12 5.91 -0.68
N ILE A 150 -8.46 4.63 -0.79
CA ILE A 150 -7.63 3.63 -1.46
C ILE A 150 -8.35 3.13 -2.70
N VAL A 151 -7.73 3.35 -3.86
CA VAL A 151 -8.18 2.81 -5.15
C VAL A 151 -7.66 1.38 -5.29
N LEU A 152 -8.57 0.45 -5.51
CA LEU A 152 -8.26 -0.96 -5.72
C LEU A 152 -8.95 -1.46 -7.00
N ASP A 153 -8.20 -2.08 -7.90
CA ASP A 153 -8.80 -2.77 -9.03
C ASP A 153 -9.45 -4.06 -8.54
N LYS A 154 -10.66 -4.35 -9.03
CA LYS A 154 -11.39 -5.58 -8.70
C LYS A 154 -10.61 -6.83 -9.10
N ALA A 155 -9.85 -6.78 -10.19
CA ALA A 155 -8.97 -7.88 -10.63
C ALA A 155 -7.74 -8.07 -9.74
N ASP A 156 -7.46 -7.11 -8.85
CA ASP A 156 -6.38 -7.18 -7.86
C ASP A 156 -6.85 -7.71 -6.51
N ILE A 157 -8.12 -8.09 -6.35
CA ILE A 157 -8.60 -8.80 -5.18
C ILE A 157 -8.17 -10.27 -5.26
N THR A 158 -7.44 -10.70 -4.25
CA THR A 158 -6.87 -12.05 -4.11
C THR A 158 -7.52 -12.78 -2.95
N ALA A 159 -7.49 -14.12 -2.99
CA ALA A 159 -8.07 -14.93 -1.95
C ALA A 159 -7.27 -14.85 -0.64
N PHE A 160 -5.96 -15.05 -0.72
CA PHE A 160 -5.07 -15.23 0.43
C PHE A 160 -3.91 -14.23 0.43
N LEU A 161 -3.32 -14.01 1.60
CA LEU A 161 -2.20 -13.07 1.79
C LEU A 161 -1.03 -13.35 0.84
N GLU A 162 -0.66 -14.62 0.65
CA GLU A 162 0.45 -15.01 -0.22
C GLU A 162 0.21 -14.68 -1.68
N ASP A 163 -1.04 -14.72 -2.13
CA ASP A 163 -1.42 -14.35 -3.50
C ASP A 163 -1.26 -12.83 -3.69
N GLY A 164 -1.62 -12.03 -2.67
CA GLY A 164 -1.37 -10.59 -2.63
C GLY A 164 0.14 -10.25 -2.63
N LEU A 165 0.95 -10.98 -1.86
CA LEU A 165 2.41 -10.82 -1.85
C LEU A 165 3.05 -11.25 -3.18
N ALA A 166 2.49 -12.25 -3.87
CA ALA A 166 2.92 -12.63 -5.21
C ALA A 166 2.69 -11.48 -6.22
N LYS A 167 1.59 -10.72 -6.11
CA LYS A 167 1.37 -9.50 -6.90
C LYS A 167 2.42 -8.43 -6.63
N VAL A 168 2.84 -8.24 -5.36
CA VAL A 168 3.94 -7.33 -5.02
C VAL A 168 5.23 -7.76 -5.72
N LYS A 169 5.56 -9.06 -5.65
CA LYS A 169 6.75 -9.62 -6.32
C LYS A 169 6.74 -9.39 -7.83
N ALA A 170 5.57 -9.46 -8.46
CA ALA A 170 5.42 -9.25 -9.90
C ALA A 170 5.49 -7.77 -10.29
N ALA A 171 5.01 -6.87 -9.44
CA ALA A 171 4.95 -5.43 -9.71
C ALA A 171 6.26 -4.68 -9.38
N TYR A 172 7.08 -5.22 -8.48
CA TYR A 172 8.28 -4.53 -7.99
C TYR A 172 9.51 -5.42 -8.08
N ASP A 173 10.52 -4.92 -8.79
CA ASP A 173 11.89 -5.44 -8.77
C ASP A 173 12.88 -4.25 -8.73
N PRO A 174 13.64 -4.08 -7.63
CA PRO A 174 13.69 -4.90 -6.42
C PRO A 174 12.43 -4.75 -5.54
N TRP A 175 12.30 -5.66 -4.56
CA TRP A 175 11.23 -5.61 -3.55
C TRP A 175 11.11 -4.21 -2.89
N PRO A 176 9.90 -3.68 -2.66
CA PRO A 176 9.73 -2.34 -2.12
C PRO A 176 10.26 -2.23 -0.69
N ARG A 177 10.70 -1.02 -0.30
CA ARG A 177 11.28 -0.78 1.03
C ARG A 177 10.30 -1.10 2.17
N ALA A 178 9.00 -0.89 1.94
CA ALA A 178 7.93 -1.25 2.85
C ALA A 178 6.72 -1.79 2.07
N VAL A 179 6.09 -2.80 2.66
CA VAL A 179 4.78 -3.33 2.29
C VAL A 179 3.90 -3.18 3.52
N ASN A 180 2.80 -2.45 3.36
CA ASN A 180 1.82 -2.17 4.40
C ASN A 180 0.54 -2.95 4.09
N LEU A 181 -0.08 -3.47 5.15
CA LEU A 181 -1.30 -4.28 5.14
C LEU A 181 -2.35 -3.64 6.05
#